data_AF-A0A7S1WUX8-F1
#
_entry.id   AF-A0A7S1WUX8-F1
#
_cell.length_a   1.000
_cell.length_b   1.000
_cell.length_c   1.000
_cell.angle_alpha   90.00
_cell.angle_beta   90.00
_cell.angle_gamma   90.00
#
_symmetry.space_group_name_H-M   'P 1'
#
loop_
_entity.id
_entity.type
_entity.pdbx_description
1 polymer ?
#
loop_
_entity_poly.entity_id
_entity_poly.type
_entity_poly.pdbx_seq_one_letter_code
_entity_poly.pdbx_strand_id
1 'polypeptide(L)'
;AGARGAMVTLDRIAGTPSLVGKAGLIGLMDSGLWVPISPKTSSPGWDSFGYQMRSAMLLANTSDLASQECQEKYPGAERWKCLMGAYRLPFIRSPYFLVHSQYDIFALSMNLWGHYWSSHKLSPEDLLWAETYRKMVVRYLPEPASNSGKVVYSPAAYFHCICTVPDFWRMTADRIGLADSLRHWLTAPETESRRIYEKCEGFDCGSRAKVMVRSLRALPEAEVEEQAEPVRTNRSYASRSPAMWV
;
A
#
# COMPACT_ATOMS: atom_id res chain seq x y z
N ALA A 1 -6.89 1.97 4.11
CA ALA A 1 -7.48 1.36 5.34
C ALA A 1 -7.19 -0.14 5.43
N GLY A 2 -7.41 -0.93 4.38
CA GLY A 2 -7.14 -2.38 4.36
C GLY A 2 -5.76 -2.79 4.87
N ALA A 3 -4.69 -2.12 4.39
CA ALA A 3 -3.33 -2.40 4.87
C ALA A 3 -3.14 -2.20 6.38
N ARG A 4 -3.82 -1.23 7.00
CA ARG A 4 -3.79 -1.08 8.47
C ARG A 4 -4.50 -2.22 9.19
N GLY A 5 -5.64 -2.66 8.63
CA GLY A 5 -6.33 -3.85 9.11
C GLY A 5 -5.40 -5.08 9.08
N ALA A 6 -4.65 -5.26 7.99
CA ALA A 6 -3.63 -6.30 7.92
C ALA A 6 -2.54 -6.12 8.99
N MET A 7 -1.99 -4.91 9.17
CA MET A 7 -0.94 -4.65 10.17
C MET A 7 -1.31 -5.04 11.61
N VAL A 8 -2.59 -4.91 11.97
CA VAL A 8 -3.06 -5.22 13.33
C VAL A 8 -3.59 -6.65 13.48
N THR A 9 -3.85 -7.36 12.38
CA THR A 9 -4.41 -8.73 12.42
C THR A 9 -3.43 -9.81 12.00
N LEU A 10 -2.42 -9.50 11.19
CA LEU A 10 -1.53 -10.47 10.55
C LEU A 10 -0.89 -11.45 11.56
N ASP A 11 -0.22 -10.92 12.60
CA ASP A 11 0.46 -11.76 13.60
C ASP A 11 -0.54 -12.65 14.37
N ARG A 12 -1.76 -12.14 14.63
CA ARG A 12 -2.83 -12.88 15.33
C ARG A 12 -3.35 -14.02 14.47
N ILE A 13 -3.58 -13.77 13.18
CA ILE A 13 -4.02 -14.81 12.24
C ILE A 13 -2.91 -15.86 12.09
N ALA A 14 -1.64 -15.45 11.95
CA ALA A 14 -0.51 -16.37 11.83
C ALA A 14 -0.40 -17.32 13.03
N GLY A 15 -0.68 -16.84 14.25
CA GLY A 15 -0.66 -17.62 15.47
C GLY A 15 -1.91 -18.47 15.72
N THR A 16 -2.90 -18.48 14.83
CA THR A 16 -4.15 -19.21 15.06
C THR A 16 -3.91 -20.73 14.92
N PRO A 17 -4.36 -21.57 15.87
CA PRO A 17 -4.13 -23.03 15.83
C PRO A 17 -4.62 -23.73 14.56
N SER A 18 -5.59 -23.15 13.86
CA SER A 18 -6.09 -23.68 12.59
C SER A 18 -5.14 -23.48 11.41
N LEU A 19 -4.14 -22.60 11.52
CA LEU A 19 -3.18 -22.27 10.46
C LEU A 19 -1.76 -22.72 10.77
N VAL A 20 -1.36 -22.73 12.05
CA VAL A 20 -0.01 -23.12 12.48
C VAL A 20 0.34 -24.53 11.96
N GLY A 21 1.44 -24.62 11.22
CA GLY A 21 1.93 -25.87 10.61
C GLY A 21 1.13 -26.37 9.40
N LYS A 22 0.09 -25.65 8.99
CA LYS A 22 -0.82 -26.03 7.88
C LYS A 22 -0.76 -25.09 6.69
N ALA A 23 -0.51 -23.81 6.92
CA ALA A 23 -0.34 -22.82 5.87
C ALA A 23 0.66 -21.74 6.31
N GLY A 24 1.42 -21.21 5.33
CA GLY A 24 2.17 -19.97 5.53
C GLY A 24 1.24 -18.77 5.45
N LEU A 25 1.45 -17.77 6.31
CA LEU A 25 0.73 -16.51 6.27
C LEU A 25 1.71 -15.36 6.04
N ILE A 26 1.46 -14.60 4.98
CA ILE A 26 2.25 -13.43 4.60
C ILE A 26 1.34 -12.22 4.42
N GLY A 27 1.85 -11.02 4.67
CA GLY A 27 1.10 -9.77 4.51
C GLY A 27 1.43 -9.04 3.22
N LEU A 28 0.42 -8.65 2.43
CA LEU A 28 0.58 -7.63 1.38
C LEU A 28 -0.11 -6.35 1.84
N MET A 29 0.66 -5.28 2.03
CA MET A 29 0.19 -4.02 2.63
C MET A 29 0.36 -2.88 1.63
N ASP A 30 -0.73 -2.43 1.04
CA ASP A 30 -0.73 -1.32 0.06
C ASP A 30 -1.25 -0.01 0.68
N SER A 31 -0.51 1.08 0.48
CA SER A 31 -0.82 2.43 0.97
C SER A 31 -1.06 2.51 2.49
N GLY A 32 -0.30 1.72 3.27
CA GLY A 32 -0.54 1.52 4.71
C GLY A 32 0.29 2.38 5.69
N LEU A 33 1.36 3.05 5.26
CA LEU A 33 2.36 3.62 6.19
C LEU A 33 1.81 4.72 7.09
N TRP A 34 1.10 5.71 6.55
CA TRP A 34 0.55 6.90 7.25
C TRP A 34 1.51 7.52 8.28
N VAL A 35 2.03 8.71 7.99
CA VAL A 35 3.04 9.38 8.82
C VAL A 35 2.44 10.45 9.74
N PRO A 36 3.08 10.74 10.89
CA PRO A 36 2.60 11.70 11.90
C PRO A 36 2.87 13.15 11.48
N ILE A 37 2.25 13.58 10.38
CA ILE A 37 2.39 14.95 9.85
C ILE A 37 1.24 15.83 10.35
N SER A 38 1.53 17.10 10.61
CA SER A 38 0.49 18.10 10.84
C SER A 38 -0.17 18.47 9.50
N PRO A 39 -1.52 18.46 9.42
CA PRO A 39 -2.21 18.88 8.22
C PRO A 39 -1.92 20.36 7.91
N LYS A 40 -1.92 20.72 6.62
CA LYS A 40 -1.90 22.12 6.16
C LYS A 40 -3.31 22.73 6.21
N THR A 41 -4.33 21.92 5.97
CA THR A 41 -5.72 22.37 5.92
C THR A 41 -6.25 22.83 7.29
N SER A 42 -7.18 23.78 7.26
CA SER A 42 -8.04 24.17 8.38
C SER A 42 -9.49 23.70 8.21
N SER A 43 -9.73 22.76 7.28
CA SER A 43 -11.07 22.23 7.00
C SER A 43 -11.76 21.73 8.28
N PRO A 44 -12.98 22.23 8.59
CA PRO A 44 -13.72 21.80 9.77
C PRO A 44 -13.91 20.28 9.80
N GLY A 45 -13.67 19.66 10.95
CA GLY A 45 -13.86 18.22 11.15
C GLY A 45 -12.74 17.34 10.60
N TRP A 46 -11.68 17.91 10.01
CA TRP A 46 -10.46 17.18 9.69
C TRP A 46 -9.35 17.46 10.70
N ASP A 47 -8.69 16.40 11.16
CA ASP A 47 -7.48 16.47 11.97
C ASP A 47 -6.45 15.49 11.41
N SER A 48 -5.20 15.63 11.84
CA SER A 48 -4.08 14.74 11.57
C SER A 48 -4.43 13.25 11.69
N PHE A 49 -3.75 12.41 10.91
CA PHE A 49 -3.87 10.97 11.05
C PHE A 49 -3.52 10.48 12.47
N GLY A 50 -2.57 11.15 13.15
CA GLY A 50 -2.24 10.84 14.54
C GLY A 50 -3.41 11.08 15.50
N TYR A 51 -4.14 12.19 15.34
CA TYR A 51 -5.38 12.41 16.10
C TYR A 51 -6.42 11.33 15.81
N GLN A 52 -6.64 10.99 14.54
CA GLN A 52 -7.59 9.93 14.18
C GLN A 52 -7.23 8.57 14.79
N MET A 53 -5.94 8.22 14.86
CA MET A 53 -5.50 6.98 15.51
C MET A 53 -5.70 7.03 17.03
N ARG A 54 -5.48 8.18 17.68
CA ARG A 54 -5.83 8.39 19.10
C ARG A 54 -7.32 8.16 19.34
N SER A 55 -8.15 8.80 18.54
CA SER A 55 -9.61 8.68 18.64
C SER A 55 -10.07 7.25 18.37
N ALA A 56 -9.52 6.57 17.35
CA ALA A 56 -9.83 5.18 17.05
C ALA A 56 -9.49 4.25 18.22
N MET A 57 -8.34 4.46 18.87
CA MET A 57 -7.94 3.68 20.03
C MET A 57 -8.92 3.85 21.20
N LEU A 58 -9.35 5.08 21.48
CA LEU A 58 -10.30 5.39 22.54
C LEU A 58 -11.69 4.79 22.27
N LEU A 59 -12.15 4.83 21.02
CA LEU A 59 -13.50 4.37 20.65
C LEU A 59 -13.61 2.85 20.57
N ALA A 60 -12.61 2.16 20.02
CA ALA A 60 -12.69 0.74 19.73
C ALA A 60 -11.97 -0.15 20.75
N ASN A 61 -11.39 0.43 21.81
CA ASN A 61 -10.57 -0.28 22.80
C ASN A 61 -9.58 -1.27 22.16
N THR A 62 -8.81 -0.80 21.20
CA THR A 62 -7.90 -1.64 20.39
C THR A 62 -6.59 -2.00 21.11
N SER A 63 -6.63 -2.04 22.45
CA SER A 63 -5.44 -2.27 23.26
C SER A 63 -4.87 -3.68 23.05
N ASP A 64 -5.70 -4.64 22.66
CA ASP A 64 -5.32 -6.03 22.37
C ASP A 64 -4.81 -6.24 20.93
N LEU A 65 -4.98 -5.26 20.04
CA LEU A 65 -4.55 -5.33 18.64
C LEU A 65 -3.06 -5.01 18.44
N ALA A 66 -2.43 -4.38 19.44
CA ALA A 66 -1.01 -4.07 19.42
C ALA A 66 -0.20 -5.20 20.04
N SER A 67 0.96 -5.54 19.45
CA SER A 67 1.89 -6.48 20.07
C SER A 67 2.39 -5.93 21.42
N GLN A 68 2.75 -6.83 22.34
CA GLN A 68 3.25 -6.44 23.65
C GLN A 68 4.48 -5.52 23.54
N GLU A 69 5.40 -5.83 22.63
CA GLU A 69 6.62 -5.05 22.39
C GLU A 69 6.30 -3.62 21.93
N CYS A 70 5.26 -3.45 21.11
CA CYS A 70 4.82 -2.10 20.70
C CYS A 70 4.22 -1.33 21.88
N GLN A 71 3.41 -1.98 22.71
CA GLN A 71 2.79 -1.37 23.88
C GLN A 71 3.82 -0.97 24.94
N GLU A 72 4.86 -1.79 25.12
CA GLU A 72 5.99 -1.49 26.00
C GLU A 72 6.82 -0.32 25.46
N LYS A 73 7.01 -0.23 24.14
CA LYS A 73 7.68 0.92 23.52
C LYS A 73 6.89 2.21 23.64
N TYR A 74 5.57 2.14 23.52
CA TYR A 74 4.67 3.29 23.52
C TYR A 74 3.57 3.14 24.59
N PRO A 75 3.93 3.31 25.88
CA PRO A 75 2.99 3.13 26.98
C PRO A 75 2.02 4.30 27.14
N GLY A 76 0.96 4.09 27.92
CA GLY A 76 0.03 5.13 28.35
C GLY A 76 -0.68 5.84 27.19
N ALA A 77 -0.63 7.18 27.20
CA ALA A 77 -1.29 8.02 26.19
C ALA A 77 -0.70 7.87 24.78
N GLU A 78 0.46 7.22 24.62
CA GLU A 78 1.14 7.07 23.33
C GLU A 78 0.81 5.74 22.62
N ARG A 79 0.01 4.87 23.23
CA ARG A 79 -0.35 3.55 22.68
C ARG A 79 -1.00 3.61 21.30
N TRP A 80 -1.63 4.73 20.94
CA TRP A 80 -2.21 4.96 19.60
C TRP A 80 -1.19 4.80 18.47
N LYS A 81 0.11 5.01 18.77
CA LYS A 81 1.21 4.79 17.82
C LYS A 81 1.21 3.36 17.29
N CYS A 82 0.79 2.38 18.09
CA CYS A 82 0.68 0.99 17.65
C CYS A 82 -0.43 0.72 16.62
N LEU A 83 -1.25 1.71 16.28
CA LEU A 83 -2.23 1.65 15.18
C LEU A 83 -1.74 2.34 13.91
N MET A 84 -0.67 3.14 14.00
CA MET A 84 -0.14 3.92 12.89
C MET A 84 1.06 3.19 12.26
N GLY A 85 1.04 2.99 10.94
CA GLY A 85 2.07 2.21 10.24
C GLY A 85 3.49 2.73 10.50
N ALA A 86 3.68 4.05 10.55
CA ALA A 86 4.95 4.71 10.86
C ALA A 86 5.62 4.25 12.17
N TYR A 87 4.85 3.72 13.13
CA TYR A 87 5.38 3.19 14.38
C TYR A 87 5.14 1.70 14.57
N ARG A 88 4.07 1.13 13.99
CA ARG A 88 3.68 -0.28 14.19
C ARG A 88 4.49 -1.25 13.35
N LEU A 89 4.88 -0.89 12.12
CA LEU A 89 5.54 -1.79 11.17
C LEU A 89 6.80 -2.51 11.70
N PRO A 90 7.68 -1.87 12.52
CA PRO A 90 8.83 -2.56 13.11
C PRO A 90 8.46 -3.75 14.02
N PHE A 91 7.26 -3.74 14.60
CA PHE A 91 6.81 -4.75 15.57
C PHE A 91 6.01 -5.89 14.95
N ILE A 92 5.75 -5.88 13.65
CA ILE A 92 5.07 -6.99 12.97
C ILE A 92 6.07 -8.14 12.85
N ARG A 93 5.69 -9.34 13.26
CA ARG A 93 6.57 -10.51 13.27
C ARG A 93 6.46 -11.28 11.97
N SER A 94 5.24 -11.47 11.47
CA SER A 94 5.00 -12.17 10.21
C SER A 94 5.68 -11.46 9.02
N PRO A 95 6.13 -12.21 8.00
CA PRO A 95 6.62 -11.66 6.76
C PRO A 95 5.61 -10.74 6.09
N TYR A 96 6.08 -9.65 5.49
CA TYR A 96 5.21 -8.75 4.74
C TYR A 96 5.91 -8.04 3.60
N PHE A 97 5.12 -7.67 2.60
CA PHE A 97 5.49 -6.78 1.53
C PHE A 97 4.68 -5.49 1.67
N LEU A 98 5.36 -4.39 1.99
CA LEU A 98 4.77 -3.05 2.08
C LEU A 98 4.97 -2.31 0.76
N VAL A 99 3.88 -1.86 0.16
CA VAL A 99 3.87 -0.90 -0.95
C VAL A 99 3.35 0.43 -0.43
N HIS A 100 4.13 1.51 -0.58
CA HIS A 100 3.68 2.84 -0.19
C HIS A 100 4.30 3.94 -1.05
N SER A 101 3.47 4.68 -1.78
CA SER A 101 3.88 5.88 -2.51
C SER A 101 4.48 6.93 -1.59
N GLN A 102 5.62 7.52 -1.96
CA GLN A 102 6.21 8.64 -1.20
C GLN A 102 5.36 9.92 -1.27
N TYR A 103 4.56 10.05 -2.33
CA TYR A 103 3.54 11.08 -2.49
C TYR A 103 2.15 10.44 -2.50
N ASP A 104 1.79 9.66 -1.47
CA ASP A 104 0.48 9.01 -1.40
C ASP A 104 -0.66 10.04 -1.56
N ILE A 105 -1.40 9.96 -2.68
CA ILE A 105 -2.38 11.00 -3.04
C ILE A 105 -3.51 11.11 -2.02
N PHE A 106 -3.88 10.01 -1.37
CA PHE A 106 -4.86 10.06 -0.29
C PHE A 106 -4.30 10.86 0.90
N ALA A 107 -3.09 10.53 1.36
CA ALA A 107 -2.48 11.24 2.46
C ALA A 107 -2.26 12.73 2.17
N LEU A 108 -1.79 13.07 0.98
CA LEU A 108 -1.63 14.46 0.56
C LEU A 108 -2.98 15.19 0.51
N SER A 109 -3.98 14.63 -0.19
CA SER A 109 -5.29 15.29 -0.34
C SER A 109 -5.96 15.57 0.99
N MET A 110 -5.97 14.57 1.87
CA MET A 110 -6.61 14.72 3.17
C MET A 110 -5.89 15.77 4.03
N ASN A 111 -4.56 15.84 4.01
CA ASN A 111 -3.83 16.83 4.81
C ASN A 111 -3.80 18.23 4.19
N LEU A 112 -3.94 18.36 2.87
CA LEU A 112 -3.98 19.66 2.18
C LEU A 112 -5.38 20.28 2.17
N TRP A 113 -6.44 19.46 2.06
CA TRP A 113 -7.81 19.95 1.83
C TRP A 113 -8.86 19.36 2.77
N GLY A 114 -8.53 18.36 3.58
CA GLY A 114 -9.47 17.71 4.50
C GLY A 114 -10.44 16.74 3.83
N HIS A 115 -10.28 16.48 2.54
CA HIS A 115 -11.08 15.53 1.77
C HIS A 115 -10.25 14.93 0.63
N TYR A 116 -10.68 13.79 0.11
CA TYR A 116 -9.97 13.09 -0.94
C TYR A 116 -10.23 13.76 -2.29
N TRP A 117 -9.17 14.08 -3.03
CA TRP A 117 -9.27 14.66 -4.36
C TRP A 117 -8.18 14.12 -5.28
N SER A 118 -8.55 13.18 -6.15
CA SER A 118 -7.63 12.39 -6.97
C SER A 118 -6.98 13.12 -8.15
N SER A 119 -7.41 14.33 -8.47
CA SER A 119 -7.05 15.02 -9.73
C SER A 119 -6.71 16.50 -9.54
N HIS A 120 -6.46 16.94 -8.31
CA HIS A 120 -6.18 18.35 -8.05
C HIS A 120 -4.75 18.71 -8.48
N LYS A 121 -4.60 19.87 -9.14
CA LYS A 121 -3.28 20.41 -9.43
C LYS A 121 -2.73 21.06 -8.16
N LEU A 122 -1.57 20.61 -7.70
CA LEU A 122 -0.91 21.20 -6.54
C LEU A 122 -0.42 22.61 -6.87
N SER A 123 -0.68 23.57 -5.98
CA SER A 123 -0.03 24.88 -6.04
C SER A 123 1.48 24.76 -5.73
N PRO A 124 2.30 25.78 -6.05
CA PRO A 124 3.71 25.79 -5.66
C PRO A 124 3.93 25.58 -4.15
N GLU A 125 3.05 26.13 -3.31
CA GLU A 125 3.12 25.94 -1.87
C GLU A 125 2.76 24.50 -1.45
N ASP A 126 1.74 23.90 -2.10
CA ASP A 126 1.37 22.50 -1.85
C ASP A 126 2.47 21.53 -2.29
N LEU A 127 3.21 21.85 -3.36
CA LEU A 127 4.37 21.09 -3.80
C LEU A 127 5.48 21.10 -2.73
N LEU A 128 5.77 22.27 -2.12
CA LEU A 128 6.73 22.36 -1.02
C LEU A 128 6.29 21.54 0.21
N TRP A 129 4.99 21.56 0.50
CA TRP A 129 4.44 20.73 1.57
C TRP A 129 4.51 19.23 1.23
N ALA A 130 4.22 18.84 -0.01
CA ALA A 130 4.33 17.47 -0.48
C ALA A 130 5.78 16.93 -0.40
N GLU A 131 6.78 17.77 -0.64
CA GLU A 131 8.19 17.42 -0.41
C GLU A 131 8.49 17.17 1.07
N THR A 132 7.91 17.97 1.97
CA THR A 132 8.00 17.74 3.42
C THR A 132 7.37 16.39 3.80
N TYR A 133 6.19 16.09 3.25
CA TYR A 133 5.52 14.81 3.42
C TYR A 133 6.38 13.64 2.92
N ARG A 134 6.95 13.73 1.73
CA ARG A 134 7.86 12.71 1.19
C ARG A 134 9.03 12.42 2.11
N LYS A 135 9.71 13.47 2.59
CA LYS A 135 10.84 13.32 3.54
C LYS A 135 10.41 12.57 4.79
N MET A 136 9.19 12.82 5.27
CA MET A 136 8.62 12.06 6.38
C MET A 136 8.33 10.61 6.03
N VAL A 137 7.73 10.32 4.87
CA VAL A 137 7.52 8.94 4.40
C VAL A 137 8.85 8.20 4.40
N VAL A 138 9.87 8.73 3.72
CA VAL A 138 11.20 8.09 3.63
C VAL A 138 11.81 7.87 5.01
N ARG A 139 11.67 8.82 5.93
CA ARG A 139 12.14 8.71 7.32
C ARG A 139 11.46 7.58 8.09
N TYR A 140 10.16 7.35 7.86
CA TYR A 140 9.36 6.36 8.59
C TYR A 140 9.23 5.01 7.87
N LEU A 141 9.71 4.87 6.64
CA LEU A 141 9.85 3.55 6.01
C LEU A 141 10.76 2.68 6.89
N PRO A 142 10.31 1.47 7.28
CA PRO A 142 11.12 0.61 8.12
C PRO A 142 12.34 0.11 7.34
N GLU A 143 13.41 -0.19 8.09
CA GLU A 143 14.57 -0.91 7.59
C GLU A 143 14.40 -2.39 7.95
N PRO A 144 14.14 -3.28 6.98
CA PRO A 144 14.02 -4.70 7.25
C PRO A 144 15.31 -5.28 7.82
N ALA A 145 15.21 -6.05 8.90
CA ALA A 145 16.33 -6.88 9.34
C ALA A 145 16.63 -7.95 8.28
N SER A 146 17.90 -8.35 8.12
CA SER A 146 18.29 -9.45 7.24
C SER A 146 17.52 -10.72 7.59
N ASN A 147 17.08 -11.47 6.58
CA ASN A 147 16.33 -12.74 6.75
C ASN A 147 15.04 -12.63 7.57
N SER A 148 14.34 -11.49 7.49
CA SER A 148 13.07 -11.26 8.20
C SER A 148 11.84 -11.47 7.34
N GLY A 149 12.00 -11.70 6.03
CA GLY A 149 10.87 -11.85 5.12
C GLY A 149 10.11 -10.54 4.86
N LYS A 150 10.73 -9.40 5.18
CA LYS A 150 10.10 -8.07 5.10
C LYS A 150 10.66 -7.31 3.91
N VAL A 151 9.78 -6.97 2.97
CA VAL A 151 10.11 -6.13 1.83
C VAL A 151 9.34 -4.83 1.91
N VAL A 152 10.05 -3.72 1.70
CA VAL A 152 9.51 -2.36 1.66
C VAL A 152 9.74 -1.81 0.27
N TYR A 153 8.68 -1.42 -0.41
CA TYR A 153 8.68 -0.89 -1.76
C TYR A 153 8.00 0.48 -1.79
N SER A 154 8.75 1.53 -2.12
CA SER A 154 8.27 2.91 -2.03
C SER A 154 8.65 3.77 -3.23
N PRO A 155 7.81 3.82 -4.28
CA PRO A 155 8.06 4.68 -5.44
C PRO A 155 7.81 6.15 -5.07
N ALA A 156 8.56 7.07 -5.68
CA ALA A 156 8.30 8.51 -5.59
C ALA A 156 7.16 8.91 -6.53
N ALA A 157 5.99 8.31 -6.34
CA ALA A 157 4.81 8.45 -7.19
C ALA A 157 3.67 9.18 -6.48
N TYR A 158 2.98 10.07 -7.19
CA TYR A 158 1.73 10.71 -6.75
C TYR A 158 0.54 9.77 -7.00
N PHE A 159 0.42 8.72 -6.17
CA PHE A 159 -0.50 7.61 -6.41
C PHE A 159 -0.97 6.95 -5.10
N HIS A 160 -2.12 6.26 -5.11
CA HIS A 160 -2.68 5.54 -3.95
C HIS A 160 -3.29 4.20 -4.40
N CYS A 161 -3.18 3.15 -3.57
CA CYS A 161 -3.70 1.80 -3.86
C CYS A 161 -3.13 1.16 -5.13
N ILE A 162 -1.79 1.10 -5.24
CA ILE A 162 -1.07 0.64 -6.45
C ILE A 162 -1.41 -0.81 -6.81
N CYS A 163 -1.58 -1.70 -5.83
CA CYS A 163 -1.71 -3.15 -6.04
C CYS A 163 -3.03 -3.57 -6.68
N THR A 164 -4.00 -2.66 -6.79
CA THR A 164 -5.35 -2.97 -7.28
C THR A 164 -5.67 -2.34 -8.64
N VAL A 165 -4.67 -1.74 -9.29
CA VAL A 165 -4.84 -1.01 -10.55
C VAL A 165 -3.81 -1.45 -11.60
N PRO A 166 -4.03 -1.18 -12.89
CA PRO A 166 -3.09 -1.55 -13.94
C PRO A 166 -1.67 -0.99 -13.77
N ASP A 167 -1.51 0.13 -13.07
CA ASP A 167 -0.20 0.71 -12.78
C ASP A 167 0.69 -0.20 -11.92
N PHE A 168 0.14 -1.20 -11.22
CA PHE A 168 0.91 -2.26 -10.55
C PHE A 168 2.01 -2.85 -11.45
N TRP A 169 1.69 -3.09 -12.73
CA TRP A 169 2.61 -3.70 -13.70
C TRP A 169 3.66 -2.75 -14.25
N ARG A 170 3.48 -1.43 -14.07
CA ARG A 170 4.35 -0.39 -14.63
C ARG A 170 5.09 0.40 -13.57
N MET A 171 4.74 0.21 -12.30
CA MET A 171 5.35 0.94 -11.20
C MET A 171 6.79 0.50 -11.00
N THR A 172 7.67 1.48 -10.82
CA THR A 172 9.10 1.29 -10.56
C THR A 172 9.54 2.10 -9.35
N ALA A 173 10.54 1.59 -8.62
CA ALA A 173 11.24 2.31 -7.57
C ALA A 173 12.71 1.88 -7.64
N ASP A 174 13.63 2.85 -7.72
CA ASP A 174 15.07 2.59 -7.95
C ASP A 174 15.30 1.64 -9.14
N ARG A 175 14.55 1.88 -10.23
CA ARG A 175 14.56 1.08 -11.48
C ARG A 175 14.10 -0.37 -11.34
N ILE A 176 13.53 -0.77 -10.21
CA ILE A 176 13.00 -2.12 -9.98
C ILE A 176 11.49 -2.10 -10.13
N GLY A 177 10.93 -2.98 -10.97
CA GLY A 177 9.49 -3.12 -11.15
C GLY A 177 8.80 -3.70 -9.91
N LEU A 178 7.62 -3.16 -9.56
CA LEU A 178 6.84 -3.62 -8.41
C LEU A 178 6.42 -5.10 -8.56
N ALA A 179 5.88 -5.47 -9.72
CA ALA A 179 5.45 -6.84 -10.00
C ALA A 179 6.62 -7.84 -9.91
N ASP A 180 7.78 -7.48 -10.44
CA ASP A 180 9.00 -8.30 -10.36
C ASP A 180 9.50 -8.43 -8.92
N SER A 181 9.50 -7.34 -8.16
CA SER A 181 9.88 -7.35 -6.75
C SER A 181 8.94 -8.23 -5.93
N LEU A 182 7.63 -8.15 -6.16
CA LEU A 182 6.65 -8.98 -5.45
C LEU A 182 6.83 -10.45 -5.83
N ARG A 183 6.98 -10.76 -7.12
CA ARG A 183 7.24 -12.13 -7.60
C ARG A 183 8.50 -12.71 -6.97
N HIS A 184 9.59 -11.93 -6.89
CA HIS A 184 10.83 -12.37 -6.27
C HIS A 184 10.63 -12.70 -4.78
N TRP A 185 10.01 -11.80 -4.02
CA TRP A 185 9.72 -12.04 -2.60
C TRP A 185 8.85 -13.28 -2.38
N LEU A 186 7.85 -13.51 -3.22
CA LEU A 186 6.98 -14.70 -3.14
C LEU A 186 7.72 -16.04 -3.33
N THR A 187 8.94 -16.04 -3.90
CA THR A 187 9.76 -17.26 -3.99
C THR A 187 10.48 -17.62 -2.68
N ALA A 188 10.64 -16.66 -1.78
CA ALA A 188 11.33 -16.84 -0.50
C ALA A 188 10.78 -15.88 0.58
N PRO A 189 9.47 -15.92 0.87
CA PRO A 189 8.80 -14.87 1.65
C PRO A 189 9.29 -14.78 3.10
N GLU A 190 9.84 -15.86 3.66
CA GLU A 190 10.35 -15.90 5.04
C GLU A 190 11.75 -15.30 5.19
N THR A 191 12.53 -15.24 4.11
CA THR A 191 13.96 -14.87 4.17
C THR A 191 14.30 -13.66 3.33
N GLU A 192 13.53 -13.35 2.29
CA GLU A 192 13.82 -12.19 1.45
C GLU A 192 13.51 -10.89 2.22
N SER A 193 14.56 -10.08 2.40
CA SER A 193 14.51 -8.82 3.12
C SER A 193 15.08 -7.71 2.27
N ARG A 194 14.29 -6.68 1.99
CA ARG A 194 14.77 -5.59 1.13
C ARG A 194 14.03 -4.28 1.35
N ARG A 195 14.78 -3.18 1.27
CA ARG A 195 14.24 -1.82 1.19
C ARG A 195 14.51 -1.23 -0.19
N ILE A 196 13.45 -1.05 -0.96
CA ILE A 196 13.44 -0.48 -2.31
C ILE A 196 12.67 0.83 -2.24
N TYR A 197 13.34 1.95 -2.47
CA TYR A 197 12.65 3.24 -2.52
C TYR A 197 13.33 4.17 -3.51
N GLU A 198 12.53 5.04 -4.09
CA GLU A 198 12.99 5.97 -5.10
C GLU A 198 13.73 7.17 -4.50
N LYS A 199 14.85 7.56 -5.14
CA LYS A 199 15.78 8.60 -4.65
C LYS A 199 15.83 9.83 -5.55
N CYS A 200 15.05 9.87 -6.63
CA CYS A 200 15.00 11.02 -7.54
C CYS A 200 14.58 12.33 -6.85
N GLU A 201 14.86 13.47 -7.45
CA GLU A 201 14.50 14.77 -6.90
C GLU A 201 13.22 15.34 -7.54
N GLY A 202 12.44 16.04 -6.73
CA GLY A 202 11.21 16.71 -7.16
C GLY A 202 9.95 15.84 -7.07
N PHE A 203 8.81 16.53 -7.17
CA PHE A 203 7.48 15.94 -7.01
C PHE A 203 7.19 14.90 -8.09
N ASP A 204 6.67 13.73 -7.67
CA ASP A 204 6.24 12.65 -8.56
C ASP A 204 7.34 12.17 -9.55
N CYS A 205 8.61 12.34 -9.18
CA CYS A 205 9.75 12.06 -10.07
C CYS A 205 9.98 10.58 -10.37
N GLY A 206 9.39 9.68 -9.57
CA GLY A 206 9.61 8.23 -9.63
C GLY A 206 8.57 7.49 -10.45
N SER A 207 7.45 8.13 -10.77
CA SER A 207 6.35 7.44 -11.42
C SER A 207 6.60 7.31 -12.91
N ARG A 208 6.53 6.05 -13.36
CA ARG A 208 6.61 5.63 -14.74
C ARG A 208 8.02 5.86 -15.25
N ALA A 209 8.76 4.77 -15.46
CA ALA A 209 9.66 4.79 -16.61
C ALA A 209 8.82 5.38 -17.74
N LYS A 210 9.22 6.53 -18.30
CA LYS A 210 8.87 6.82 -19.69
C LYS A 210 9.28 5.53 -20.34
N VAL A 211 8.31 4.66 -20.66
CA VAL A 211 8.59 3.46 -21.40
C VAL A 211 9.21 4.08 -22.63
N MET A 212 10.55 4.05 -22.70
CA MET A 212 11.20 4.09 -23.98
C MET A 212 10.57 2.86 -24.59
N VAL A 213 9.51 3.09 -25.36
CA VAL A 213 9.04 2.18 -26.36
C VAL A 213 10.26 2.11 -27.27
N ARG A 214 11.25 1.29 -26.87
CA ARG A 214 12.08 0.60 -27.83
C ARG A 214 11.04 -0.14 -28.62
N SER A 215 10.70 0.47 -29.75
CA SER A 215 9.94 -0.11 -30.84
C SER A 215 10.07 -1.61 -30.69
N LEU A 216 8.97 -2.25 -30.27
CA LEU A 216 8.79 -3.67 -30.47
C LEU A 216 8.88 -3.81 -31.98
N ARG A 217 10.11 -3.96 -32.50
CA ARG A 217 10.34 -4.44 -33.85
C ARG A 217 9.57 -5.74 -33.87
N ALA A 218 8.60 -5.77 -34.78
CA ALA A 218 7.68 -6.85 -35.03
C ALA A 218 8.33 -8.19 -34.68
N LEU A 219 7.76 -8.87 -33.68
CA LEU A 219 7.90 -10.31 -33.67
C LEU A 219 7.31 -10.77 -35.02
N PRO A 220 8.04 -11.58 -35.81
CA PRO A 220 7.50 -12.09 -37.07
C PRO A 220 6.19 -12.80 -36.75
N GLU A 221 5.16 -12.46 -37.51
CA GLU A 221 3.86 -13.10 -37.47
C GLU A 221 4.08 -14.60 -37.63
N ALA A 222 3.94 -15.36 -36.54
CA ALA A 222 3.78 -16.79 -36.65
C ALA A 222 2.42 -17.01 -37.30
N GLU A 223 2.43 -17.64 -38.46
CA GLU A 223 1.24 -18.07 -39.20
C GLU A 223 0.32 -18.85 -38.26
N VAL A 224 -0.76 -18.20 -37.82
CA VAL A 224 -1.87 -18.87 -37.16
C VAL A 224 -2.77 -19.38 -38.27
N GLU A 225 -2.62 -20.66 -38.59
CA GLU A 225 -3.50 -21.40 -39.49
C GLU A 225 -4.91 -21.45 -38.89
N GLU A 226 -5.80 -20.64 -39.43
CA GLU A 226 -7.20 -20.48 -39.02
C GLU A 226 -8.04 -21.66 -39.53
N GLN A 227 -8.24 -22.68 -38.69
CA GLN A 227 -9.31 -23.66 -38.91
C GLN A 227 -10.59 -23.18 -38.22
N ALA A 228 -11.47 -22.57 -39.01
CA ALA A 228 -12.80 -22.14 -38.60
C ALA A 228 -13.78 -23.34 -38.55
N GLU A 229 -14.25 -23.70 -37.35
CA GLU A 229 -15.48 -24.47 -37.18
C GLU A 229 -16.68 -23.55 -36.86
N PRO A 230 -17.88 -23.82 -37.42
CA PRO A 230 -19.05 -22.99 -37.20
C PRO A 230 -19.71 -23.27 -35.84
N VAL A 231 -19.72 -22.27 -34.97
CA VAL A 231 -20.46 -22.27 -33.70
C VAL A 231 -21.97 -22.13 -33.96
N ARG A 232 -22.72 -23.19 -33.63
CA ARG A 232 -24.20 -23.16 -33.55
C ARG A 232 -24.65 -22.26 -32.40
N THR A 233 -25.37 -21.20 -32.73
CA THR A 233 -26.09 -20.36 -31.78
C THR A 233 -27.44 -20.99 -31.42
N ASN A 234 -27.67 -21.24 -30.13
CA ASN A 234 -29.02 -21.27 -29.55
C ASN A 234 -28.93 -21.33 -28.03
N ARG A 235 -29.32 -20.25 -27.35
CA ARG A 235 -30.21 -20.30 -26.18
C ARG A 235 -30.59 -18.89 -25.71
N SER A 236 -31.88 -18.61 -25.84
CA SER A 236 -32.63 -17.58 -25.15
C SER A 236 -32.54 -17.77 -23.62
N TYR A 237 -32.22 -16.70 -22.89
CA TYR A 237 -32.53 -16.62 -21.46
C TYR A 237 -33.47 -15.45 -21.20
N ALA A 238 -34.60 -15.81 -20.61
CA ALA A 238 -35.68 -14.93 -20.20
C ALA A 238 -35.26 -14.04 -19.03
N SER A 239 -35.71 -12.79 -19.08
CA SER A 239 -35.66 -11.79 -18.02
C SER A 239 -36.48 -12.20 -16.80
N ARG A 240 -35.90 -12.10 -15.61
CA ARG A 240 -36.64 -11.99 -14.34
C ARG A 240 -36.20 -10.72 -13.61
N SER A 241 -37.21 -9.91 -13.26
CA SER A 241 -37.12 -8.68 -12.49
C SER A 241 -36.72 -8.93 -11.02
N PRO A 242 -36.15 -7.93 -10.33
CA PRO A 242 -35.70 -8.07 -8.95
C PRO A 242 -36.84 -7.86 -7.94
N ALA A 243 -36.81 -8.66 -6.87
CA ALA A 243 -37.63 -8.47 -5.68
C ALA A 243 -37.01 -7.43 -4.73
N MET A 244 -37.92 -6.66 -4.15
CA MET A 244 -37.77 -5.55 -3.23
C MET A 244 -37.32 -6.06 -1.84
N TRP A 245 -36.37 -5.37 -1.20
CA TRP A 245 -35.99 -5.59 0.19
C TRP A 245 -36.87 -4.75 1.12
N VAL A 246 -37.29 -5.35 2.25
CA VAL A 246 -37.76 -4.68 3.47
C VAL A 246 -36.67 -4.84 4.51
#